data_AF-A0AAW2EBI5-F1
#
_entry.id   AF-A0AAW2EBI5-F1
#
_cell.length_a   1.000
_cell.length_b   1.000
_cell.length_c   1.000
_cell.angle_alpha   90.00
_cell.angle_beta   90.00
_cell.angle_gamma   90.00
#
_symmetry.space_group_name_H-M   'P 1'
#
loop_
_entity.id
_entity.type
_entity.pdbx_description
1 polymer ?
#
loop_
_entity_poly.entity_id
_entity_poly.type
_entity_poly.pdbx_seq_one_letter_code
_entity_poly.pdbx_strand_id
1 'polypeptide(L)'
;MVNLINGCSENLLSQPGNEEPKEFKRLEGSYKDLTDIFDDKLIDFSKQFCSIYSARLTELRETLVPQIIAKWGKVQILKLAELEDFEEQECVIIGTLYKHQKCKPSILLELSDDHQLTLPEPRSNYCSEKDQLFLEDEMLRIKLVVEDAALNNYVTGVVCAILGYKNKSGSFEIKEWCFPGCMPKSSPTQAKSGGKVVFLSGLDLANTAETLSLNLLIEWICGMAGNVTMQEDATSIVRVIIAGNSVKTVTKTNTLMGHAEGKAQDAAITKEVAVATTLVDAFLSKIAECCCVTLMPGQHDPTNAMLPQRPLHPCILPLASRYCTNIHSFDMYSDFSMNEIRLQTTRNLIFIIA
;
A
#
# COMPACT_ATOMS: atom_id res chain seq x y z
N MET A 1 -7.30 -27.38 39.89
CA MET A 1 -7.35 -26.13 40.67
C MET A 1 -7.94 -25.09 39.74
N VAL A 2 -9.26 -24.90 39.81
CA VAL A 2 -10.01 -24.02 38.92
C VAL A 2 -9.81 -22.60 39.45
N ASN A 3 -9.05 -21.77 38.72
CA ASN A 3 -8.99 -20.35 39.02
C ASN A 3 -10.34 -19.73 38.66
N LEU A 4 -11.18 -19.58 39.68
CA LEU A 4 -12.33 -18.69 39.68
C LEU A 4 -11.82 -17.27 39.43
N ILE A 5 -12.03 -16.75 38.22
CA ILE A 5 -11.94 -15.32 37.94
C ILE A 5 -13.21 -14.69 38.53
N ASN A 6 -13.21 -14.51 39.85
CA ASN A 6 -14.16 -13.64 40.54
C ASN A 6 -13.57 -12.23 40.53
N GLY A 7 -14.00 -11.43 39.57
CA GLY A 7 -13.70 -10.00 39.50
C GLY A 7 -14.34 -9.35 38.28
N CYS A 8 -15.46 -8.64 38.49
CA CYS A 8 -16.15 -7.77 37.52
C CYS A 8 -16.96 -8.41 36.38
N SER A 9 -17.73 -9.47 36.64
CA SER A 9 -18.70 -10.02 35.65
C SER A 9 -20.18 -9.84 36.04
N GLU A 10 -20.51 -9.19 37.16
CA GLU A 10 -21.83 -9.32 37.77
C GLU A 10 -22.93 -8.36 37.26
N ASN A 11 -22.61 -7.30 36.51
CA ASN A 11 -23.63 -6.27 36.25
C ASN A 11 -24.63 -6.58 35.13
N LEU A 12 -24.24 -7.28 34.06
CA LEU A 12 -25.13 -7.44 32.88
C LEU A 12 -26.14 -8.61 32.98
N LEU A 13 -25.88 -9.60 33.85
CA LEU A 13 -26.77 -10.73 34.09
C LEU A 13 -27.51 -10.58 35.43
N SER A 14 -27.91 -9.35 35.74
CA SER A 14 -28.61 -8.98 36.98
C SER A 14 -29.86 -8.15 36.67
N GLN A 15 -30.74 -7.95 37.66
CA GLN A 15 -31.88 -7.05 37.49
C GLN A 15 -31.37 -5.60 37.32
N PRO A 16 -32.03 -4.75 36.51
CA PRO A 16 -31.64 -3.35 36.36
C PRO A 16 -31.57 -2.67 37.73
N GLY A 17 -30.40 -2.16 38.09
CA GLY A 17 -30.20 -1.35 39.29
C GLY A 17 -30.72 0.08 39.12
N ASN A 18 -30.86 0.81 40.23
CA ASN A 18 -31.21 2.25 40.22
C ASN A 18 -29.96 3.15 40.04
N GLU A 19 -28.80 2.58 39.72
CA GLU A 19 -27.56 3.32 39.54
C GLU A 19 -27.53 4.00 38.17
N GLU A 20 -26.97 5.21 38.10
CA GLU A 20 -26.75 5.88 36.82
C GLU A 20 -25.73 5.11 35.97
N PRO A 21 -25.90 5.05 34.64
CA PRO A 21 -24.99 4.36 33.76
C PRO A 21 -23.58 4.97 33.84
N LYS A 22 -22.55 4.12 33.97
CA LYS A 22 -21.15 4.55 34.03
C LYS A 22 -20.72 5.09 32.66
N GLU A 23 -20.34 6.37 32.62
CA GLU A 23 -19.78 7.02 31.43
C GLU A 23 -18.25 6.91 31.42
N PHE A 24 -17.69 6.61 30.25
CA PHE A 24 -16.26 6.49 30.05
C PHE A 24 -15.75 7.49 29.01
N LYS A 25 -14.62 8.15 29.30
CA LYS A 25 -13.97 9.05 28.35
C LYS A 25 -12.87 8.34 27.60
N ARG A 26 -12.87 8.46 26.27
CA ARG A 26 -11.82 7.94 25.40
C ARG A 26 -10.49 8.65 25.66
N LEU A 27 -9.39 7.91 25.58
CA LEU A 27 -8.05 8.49 25.62
C LEU A 27 -7.82 9.38 24.39
N GLU A 28 -7.07 10.46 24.56
CA GLU A 28 -6.61 11.30 23.44
C GLU A 28 -5.20 10.88 23.02
N GLY A 29 -4.98 10.74 21.71
CA GLY A 29 -3.67 10.43 21.14
C GLY A 29 -3.09 11.66 20.44
N SER A 30 -1.79 11.89 20.59
CA SER A 30 -1.08 12.88 19.77
C SER A 30 -1.02 12.39 18.32
N TYR A 31 -1.39 13.26 17.38
CA TYR A 31 -1.41 12.95 15.95
C TYR A 31 -0.72 14.07 15.18
N LYS A 32 0.19 13.70 14.29
CA LYS A 32 0.81 14.62 13.34
C LYS A 32 0.80 14.01 11.95
N ASP A 33 0.17 14.72 11.02
CA ASP A 33 0.25 14.41 9.61
C ASP A 33 1.64 14.81 9.06
N LEU A 34 2.26 13.90 8.31
CA LEU A 34 3.55 14.07 7.63
C LEU A 34 3.41 13.80 6.11
N THR A 35 2.18 13.81 5.59
CA THR A 35 1.83 13.45 4.21
C THR A 35 2.12 14.57 3.20
N ASP A 36 2.52 15.77 3.64
CA ASP A 36 2.83 16.93 2.78
C ASP A 36 3.81 16.62 1.63
N ILE A 37 4.67 15.61 1.79
CA ILE A 37 5.62 15.18 0.75
C ILE A 37 4.95 14.50 -0.46
N PHE A 38 3.70 14.07 -0.33
CA PHE A 38 2.92 13.40 -1.38
C PHE A 38 1.85 14.30 -2.03
N ASP A 39 1.62 15.51 -1.49
CA ASP A 39 0.67 16.47 -2.05
C ASP A 39 1.30 17.26 -3.22
N ASP A 40 1.27 16.65 -4.41
CA ASP A 40 1.79 17.30 -5.61
C ASP A 40 0.78 18.31 -6.18
N LYS A 41 0.85 19.58 -5.76
CA LYS A 41 -0.13 20.60 -6.15
C LYS A 41 -0.19 20.88 -7.67
N LEU A 42 0.79 20.41 -8.45
CA LEU A 42 0.87 20.62 -9.89
C LEU A 42 1.18 19.31 -10.62
N ILE A 43 0.13 18.59 -11.03
CA ILE A 43 0.30 17.36 -11.83
C ILE A 43 0.50 17.75 -13.31
N ASP A 44 1.73 17.58 -13.80
CA ASP A 44 2.09 17.78 -15.20
C ASP A 44 2.16 16.44 -15.95
N PHE A 45 1.11 16.13 -16.73
CA PHE A 45 1.02 14.90 -17.53
C PHE A 45 1.82 14.96 -18.84
N SER A 46 2.50 16.07 -19.15
CA SER A 46 3.32 16.17 -20.37
C SER A 46 4.68 15.48 -20.25
N LYS A 47 5.13 15.19 -19.02
CA LYS A 47 6.42 14.55 -18.74
C LYS A 47 6.41 13.05 -19.02
N GLN A 48 7.55 12.53 -19.50
CA GLN A 48 7.75 11.09 -19.70
C GLN A 48 8.30 10.40 -18.44
N PHE A 49 8.06 9.09 -18.34
CA PHE A 49 8.44 8.26 -17.17
C PHE A 49 9.95 8.08 -16.96
N CYS A 50 10.81 8.40 -17.94
CA CYS A 50 12.27 8.19 -17.84
C CYS A 50 12.91 8.98 -16.68
N SER A 51 12.35 10.16 -16.36
CA SER A 51 12.80 11.01 -15.26
C SER A 51 12.74 10.31 -13.90
N ILE A 52 11.70 9.51 -13.67
CA ILE A 52 11.50 8.75 -12.42
C ILE A 52 12.59 7.70 -12.25
N TYR A 53 12.94 6.98 -13.31
CA TYR A 53 13.99 5.96 -13.26
C TYR A 53 15.38 6.58 -13.07
N SER A 54 15.63 7.72 -13.72
CA SER A 54 16.90 8.45 -13.59
C SER A 54 17.10 8.98 -12.17
N ALA A 55 16.07 9.59 -11.58
CA ALA A 55 16.10 10.06 -10.19
C ALA A 55 16.30 8.89 -9.21
N ARG A 56 15.53 7.81 -9.37
CA ARG A 56 15.61 6.61 -8.53
C ARG A 56 17.01 5.97 -8.56
N LEU A 57 17.59 5.80 -9.74
CA LEU A 57 18.91 5.22 -9.89
C LEU A 57 19.97 6.11 -9.24
N THR A 58 19.88 7.43 -9.42
CA THR A 58 20.82 8.40 -8.84
C THR A 58 20.78 8.34 -7.31
N GLU A 59 19.60 8.46 -6.71
CA GLU A 59 19.42 8.48 -5.25
C GLU A 59 19.84 7.17 -4.58
N LEU A 60 19.45 6.03 -5.17
CA LEU A 60 19.81 4.71 -4.62
C LEU A 60 21.27 4.35 -4.87
N ARG A 61 21.91 4.88 -5.92
CA ARG A 61 23.35 4.73 -6.14
C ARG A 61 24.14 5.38 -5.01
N GLU A 62 23.77 6.57 -4.56
CA GLU A 62 24.41 7.24 -3.42
C GLU A 62 24.31 6.41 -2.13
N THR A 63 23.19 5.69 -1.96
CA THR A 63 22.99 4.78 -0.82
C THR A 63 23.81 3.49 -0.95
N LEU A 64 23.95 2.95 -2.17
CA LEU A 64 24.61 1.67 -2.44
C LEU A 64 26.14 1.78 -2.40
N VAL A 65 26.75 2.88 -2.85
CA VAL A 65 28.22 3.02 -2.93
C VAL A 65 28.91 2.77 -1.57
N PRO A 66 28.48 3.38 -0.45
CA PRO A 66 29.05 3.07 0.86
C PRO A 66 28.86 1.61 1.28
N GLN A 67 27.71 1.00 0.95
CA GLN A 67 27.42 -0.40 1.28
C GLN A 67 28.29 -1.37 0.49
N ILE A 68 28.54 -1.07 -0.78
CA ILE A 68 29.45 -1.82 -1.66
C ILE A 68 30.86 -1.83 -1.07
N ILE A 69 31.37 -0.66 -0.68
CA ILE A 69 32.71 -0.51 -0.08
C ILE A 69 32.78 -1.27 1.25
N ALA A 70 31.74 -1.18 2.09
CA ALA A 70 31.68 -1.90 3.35
C ALA A 70 31.61 -3.43 3.17
N LYS A 71 30.87 -3.90 2.15
CA LYS A 71 30.63 -5.33 1.90
C LYS A 71 31.79 -6.02 1.18
N TRP A 72 32.34 -5.39 0.14
CA TRP A 72 33.33 -6.01 -0.75
C TRP A 72 34.71 -5.31 -0.70
N GLY A 73 34.87 -4.24 0.08
CA GLY A 73 36.14 -3.55 0.25
C GLY A 73 36.53 -2.71 -0.97
N LYS A 74 37.78 -2.84 -1.42
CA LYS A 74 38.31 -2.08 -2.56
C LYS A 74 37.97 -2.80 -3.87
N VAL A 75 36.78 -2.53 -4.39
CA VAL A 75 36.27 -3.05 -5.68
C VAL A 75 36.06 -1.92 -6.68
N GLN A 76 36.13 -2.23 -7.98
CA GLN A 76 35.85 -1.27 -9.04
C GLN A 76 34.35 -1.24 -9.33
N ILE A 77 33.75 -0.05 -9.21
CA ILE A 77 32.36 0.21 -9.57
C ILE A 77 32.38 0.81 -10.98
N LEU A 78 31.80 0.10 -11.96
CA LEU A 78 31.83 0.48 -13.36
C LEU A 78 30.42 0.81 -13.87
N LYS A 79 30.34 1.71 -14.85
CA LYS A 79 29.16 1.87 -15.69
C LYS A 79 29.09 0.74 -16.71
N LEU A 80 27.89 0.47 -17.25
CA LEU A 80 27.74 -0.61 -18.22
C LEU A 80 28.52 -0.34 -19.51
N ALA A 81 28.70 0.93 -19.90
CA ALA A 81 29.50 1.34 -21.05
C ALA A 81 31.01 1.07 -20.90
N GLU A 82 31.50 0.91 -19.67
CA GLU A 82 32.92 0.66 -19.36
C GLU A 82 33.24 -0.84 -19.31
N LEU A 83 32.22 -1.72 -19.40
CA LEU A 83 32.40 -3.16 -19.32
C LEU A 83 33.08 -3.77 -20.55
N GLU A 84 33.13 -3.06 -21.68
CA GLU A 84 33.86 -3.53 -22.87
C GLU A 84 35.37 -3.65 -22.61
N ASP A 85 35.92 -2.77 -21.78
CA ASP A 85 37.35 -2.77 -21.41
C ASP A 85 37.67 -3.70 -20.22
N PHE A 86 36.65 -4.34 -19.63
CA PHE A 86 36.73 -5.12 -18.38
C PHE A 86 36.22 -6.57 -18.52
N GLU A 87 36.42 -7.18 -19.69
CA GLU A 87 36.00 -8.57 -19.93
C GLU A 87 36.73 -9.56 -19.00
N GLU A 88 35.96 -10.55 -18.50
CA GLU A 88 36.43 -11.60 -17.58
C GLU A 88 37.07 -11.10 -16.26
N GLN A 89 36.92 -9.80 -15.93
CA GLN A 89 37.39 -9.21 -14.69
C GLN A 89 36.25 -8.96 -13.70
N GLU A 90 36.52 -9.17 -12.41
CA GLU A 90 35.55 -8.87 -11.35
C GLU A 90 35.33 -7.37 -11.21
N CYS A 91 34.08 -6.97 -11.30
CA CYS A 91 33.64 -5.60 -11.10
C CYS A 91 32.26 -5.56 -10.45
N VAL A 92 31.89 -4.37 -9.99
CA VAL A 92 30.58 -4.07 -9.47
C VAL A 92 29.84 -3.17 -10.45
N ILE A 93 28.62 -3.54 -10.79
CA ILE A 93 27.72 -2.72 -11.59
C ILE A 93 26.51 -2.33 -10.76
N ILE A 94 26.01 -1.11 -10.96
CA ILE A 94 24.82 -0.57 -10.29
C ILE A 94 23.82 -0.17 -11.37
N GLY A 95 22.61 -0.69 -11.26
CA GLY A 95 21.56 -0.40 -12.22
C GLY A 95 20.18 -0.78 -11.71
N THR A 96 19.20 -0.61 -12.59
CA THR A 96 17.80 -0.96 -12.36
C THR A 96 17.50 -2.31 -13.02
N LEU A 97 16.91 -3.24 -12.28
CA LEU A 97 16.48 -4.50 -12.82
C LEU A 97 15.34 -4.31 -13.81
N TYR A 98 15.45 -4.95 -14.97
CA TYR A 98 14.39 -5.08 -15.95
C TYR A 98 14.14 -6.55 -16.24
N LYS A 99 12.94 -7.03 -15.90
CA LYS A 99 12.48 -8.38 -16.25
C LYS A 99 11.65 -8.32 -17.52
N HIS A 100 12.19 -8.87 -18.60
CA HIS A 100 11.46 -9.08 -19.84
C HIS A 100 10.56 -10.30 -19.69
N GLN A 101 9.27 -10.05 -19.49
CA GLN A 101 8.29 -11.09 -19.19
C GLN A 101 7.50 -11.47 -20.43
N LYS A 102 7.52 -12.75 -20.81
CA LYS A 102 6.81 -13.23 -22.01
C LYS A 102 5.30 -13.08 -21.86
N CYS A 103 4.79 -13.27 -20.65
CA CYS A 103 3.37 -13.27 -20.35
C CYS A 103 2.80 -11.88 -20.06
N LYS A 104 3.63 -10.83 -20.01
CA LYS A 104 3.20 -9.46 -19.71
C LYS A 104 2.31 -8.92 -20.84
N PRO A 105 1.15 -8.31 -20.53
CA PRO A 105 0.27 -7.74 -21.54
C PRO A 105 0.97 -6.61 -22.29
N SER A 106 0.69 -6.51 -23.59
CA SER A 106 1.26 -5.50 -24.47
C SER A 106 0.13 -4.77 -25.19
N ILE A 107 0.00 -3.48 -24.90
CA ILE A 107 -0.98 -2.60 -25.56
C ILE A 107 -0.73 -2.57 -27.07
N LEU A 108 0.54 -2.62 -27.52
CA LEU A 108 0.86 -2.63 -28.94
C LEU A 108 0.42 -3.93 -29.64
N LEU A 109 0.53 -5.08 -28.95
CA LEU A 109 0.07 -6.36 -29.49
C LEU A 109 -1.46 -6.41 -29.54
N GLU A 110 -2.11 -5.87 -28.51
CA GLU A 110 -3.56 -5.71 -28.45
C GLU A 110 -4.08 -4.82 -29.58
N LEU A 111 -3.40 -3.69 -29.87
CA LEU A 111 -3.78 -2.79 -30.95
C LEU A 111 -3.46 -3.34 -32.35
N SER A 112 -2.42 -4.17 -32.51
CA SER A 112 -2.07 -4.76 -33.82
C SER A 112 -3.01 -5.89 -34.23
N ASP A 113 -3.57 -6.59 -33.25
CA ASP A 113 -4.55 -7.63 -33.48
C ASP A 113 -5.94 -6.99 -33.66
N ASP A 114 -6.16 -6.33 -34.81
CA ASP A 114 -7.39 -5.63 -35.25
C ASP A 114 -8.70 -6.47 -35.15
N HIS A 115 -8.63 -7.70 -34.65
CA HIS A 115 -9.69 -8.71 -34.64
C HIS A 115 -9.94 -9.37 -33.28
N GLN A 116 -9.23 -8.99 -32.19
CA GLN A 116 -9.55 -9.52 -30.87
C GLN A 116 -10.78 -8.82 -30.27
N LEU A 117 -11.93 -9.45 -30.42
CA LEU A 117 -13.19 -9.11 -29.71
C LEU A 117 -13.10 -9.35 -28.20
N THR A 118 -11.97 -9.84 -27.69
CA THR A 118 -11.79 -10.23 -26.30
C THR A 118 -10.36 -9.94 -25.83
N LEU A 119 -10.25 -9.07 -24.82
CA LEU A 119 -9.00 -8.82 -24.12
C LEU A 119 -8.57 -10.09 -23.36
N PRO A 120 -7.26 -10.40 -23.31
CA PRO A 120 -6.77 -11.48 -22.47
C PRO A 120 -7.18 -11.23 -21.02
N GLU A 121 -7.75 -12.25 -20.36
CA GLU A 121 -8.12 -12.11 -18.95
C GLU A 121 -6.88 -11.77 -18.10
N PRO A 122 -7.00 -10.82 -17.15
CA PRO A 122 -5.93 -10.51 -16.21
C PRO A 122 -5.46 -11.80 -15.52
N ARG A 123 -4.14 -12.03 -15.54
CA ARG A 123 -3.56 -13.20 -14.88
C ARG A 123 -3.19 -12.83 -13.45
N SER A 124 -3.35 -13.80 -12.55
CA SER A 124 -2.83 -13.68 -11.18
C SER A 124 -1.30 -13.63 -11.14
N ASN A 125 -0.63 -14.19 -12.16
CA ASN A 125 0.81 -14.22 -12.28
C ASN A 125 1.24 -14.10 -13.75
N TYR A 126 2.23 -13.24 -14.01
CA TYR A 126 2.84 -13.01 -15.33
C TYR A 126 4.24 -13.60 -15.46
N CYS A 127 4.72 -14.37 -14.49
CA CYS A 127 6.03 -15.03 -14.56
C CYS A 127 6.00 -16.23 -15.53
N SER A 128 7.13 -16.45 -16.20
CA SER A 128 7.38 -17.59 -17.06
C SER A 128 8.84 -18.04 -16.94
N GLU A 129 9.09 -19.33 -17.13
CA GLU A 129 10.45 -19.88 -17.29
C GLU A 129 11.19 -19.28 -18.49
N LYS A 130 10.46 -18.65 -19.43
CA LYS A 130 11.03 -17.97 -20.61
C LYS A 130 11.33 -16.49 -20.37
N ASP A 131 11.15 -16.00 -19.15
CA ASP A 131 11.46 -14.62 -18.82
C ASP A 131 12.98 -14.40 -18.89
N GLN A 132 13.39 -13.15 -19.05
CA GLN A 132 14.82 -12.78 -19.09
C GLN A 132 15.07 -11.60 -18.15
N LEU A 133 16.19 -11.65 -17.43
CA LEU A 133 16.57 -10.58 -16.50
C LEU A 133 17.71 -9.75 -17.09
N PHE A 134 17.57 -8.44 -16.99
CA PHE A 134 18.55 -7.45 -17.41
C PHE A 134 18.82 -6.48 -16.27
N LEU A 135 20.00 -5.88 -16.28
CA LEU A 135 20.33 -4.69 -15.50
C LEU A 135 20.50 -3.53 -16.47
N GLU A 136 19.82 -2.41 -16.20
CA GLU A 136 19.86 -1.20 -17.02
C GLU A 136 20.51 -0.05 -16.23
N ASP A 137 21.42 0.68 -16.86
CA ASP A 137 21.92 1.97 -16.35
C ASP A 137 21.36 3.13 -17.20
N GLU A 138 21.99 4.29 -17.16
CA GLU A 138 21.56 5.46 -17.93
C GLU A 138 21.68 5.28 -19.46
N MET A 139 22.56 4.40 -19.93
CA MET A 139 22.95 4.31 -21.34
C MET A 139 22.67 2.96 -21.96
N LEU A 140 22.90 1.88 -21.22
CA LEU A 140 22.91 0.52 -21.74
C LEU A 140 22.13 -0.44 -20.84
N ARG A 141 21.98 -1.66 -21.34
CA ARG A 141 21.47 -2.79 -20.58
C ARG A 141 22.35 -4.01 -20.81
N ILE A 142 22.52 -4.83 -19.79
CA ILE A 142 23.24 -6.10 -19.87
C ILE A 142 22.35 -7.24 -19.38
N LYS A 143 22.42 -8.39 -20.06
CA LYS A 143 21.70 -9.59 -19.65
C LYS A 143 22.37 -10.20 -18.42
N LEU A 144 21.58 -10.54 -17.40
CA LEU A 144 22.06 -11.21 -16.20
C LEU A 144 21.90 -12.72 -16.34
N VAL A 145 22.92 -13.47 -15.94
CA VAL A 145 22.86 -14.93 -15.84
C VAL A 145 22.34 -15.31 -14.46
N VAL A 146 21.13 -15.88 -14.43
CA VAL A 146 20.41 -16.28 -13.22
C VAL A 146 19.80 -17.66 -13.46
N GLU A 147 19.76 -18.49 -12.42
CA GLU A 147 19.07 -19.78 -12.46
C GLU A 147 17.56 -19.59 -12.67
N ASP A 148 16.95 -20.43 -13.52
CA ASP A 148 15.52 -20.35 -13.86
C ASP A 148 14.61 -20.39 -12.62
N ALA A 149 14.96 -21.20 -11.62
CA ALA A 149 14.21 -21.32 -10.38
C ALA A 149 14.18 -20.02 -9.55
N ALA A 150 15.25 -19.21 -9.62
CA ALA A 150 15.37 -17.95 -8.89
C ALA A 150 14.72 -16.78 -9.63
N LEU A 151 14.42 -16.91 -10.92
CA LEU A 151 13.92 -15.82 -11.77
C LEU A 151 12.59 -15.23 -11.27
N ASN A 152 11.77 -16.03 -10.60
CA ASN A 152 10.50 -15.60 -10.00
C ASN A 152 10.65 -14.61 -8.84
N ASN A 153 11.83 -14.55 -8.22
CA ASN A 153 12.09 -13.69 -7.06
C ASN A 153 12.49 -12.26 -7.45
N TYR A 154 12.74 -12.00 -8.74
CA TYR A 154 13.17 -10.69 -9.23
C TYR A 154 12.04 -9.97 -9.97
N VAL A 155 11.96 -8.66 -9.75
CA VAL A 155 10.94 -7.78 -10.33
C VAL A 155 11.57 -6.55 -10.96
N THR A 156 10.90 -6.02 -11.99
CA THR A 156 11.34 -4.80 -12.69
C THR A 156 11.29 -3.57 -11.79
N GLY A 157 12.26 -2.67 -11.92
CA GLY A 157 12.30 -1.36 -11.28
C GLY A 157 13.08 -1.30 -9.96
N VAL A 158 13.62 -2.43 -9.49
CA VAL A 158 14.47 -2.50 -8.29
C VAL A 158 15.89 -2.07 -8.65
N VAL A 159 16.45 -1.11 -7.90
CA VAL A 159 17.85 -0.72 -8.04
C VAL A 159 18.70 -1.59 -7.12
N CYS A 160 19.78 -2.13 -7.66
CA CYS A 160 20.73 -2.95 -6.91
C CYS A 160 22.14 -2.82 -7.47
N ALA A 161 23.11 -3.24 -6.66
CA ALA A 161 24.48 -3.46 -7.05
C ALA A 161 24.77 -4.95 -7.17
N ILE A 162 25.56 -5.33 -8.16
CA ILE A 162 25.89 -6.72 -8.46
C ILE A 162 27.40 -6.84 -8.60
N LEU A 163 28.01 -7.73 -7.81
CA LEU A 163 29.39 -8.16 -7.99
C LEU A 163 29.42 -9.35 -8.95
N GLY A 164 30.26 -9.27 -9.97
CA GLY A 164 30.36 -10.30 -10.99
C GLY A 164 31.35 -9.96 -12.08
N TYR A 165 31.18 -10.54 -13.26
CA TYR A 165 32.01 -10.26 -14.42
C TYR A 165 31.24 -10.43 -15.72
N LYS A 166 31.64 -9.69 -16.76
CA LYS A 166 31.12 -9.88 -18.12
C LYS A 166 31.78 -11.12 -18.74
N ASN A 167 30.97 -12.08 -19.16
CA ASN A 167 31.45 -13.27 -19.87
C ASN A 167 31.62 -13.00 -21.38
N LYS A 168 32.27 -13.93 -22.08
CA LYS A 168 32.48 -13.86 -23.55
C LYS A 168 31.20 -13.86 -24.38
N SER A 169 30.07 -14.24 -23.80
CA SER A 169 28.77 -14.17 -24.48
C SER A 169 28.11 -12.79 -24.40
N GLY A 170 28.74 -11.83 -23.70
CA GLY A 170 28.20 -10.50 -23.45
C GLY A 170 27.17 -10.44 -22.32
N SER A 171 27.00 -11.52 -21.56
CA SER A 171 26.14 -11.55 -20.37
C SER A 171 26.96 -11.34 -19.10
N PHE A 172 26.32 -10.89 -18.04
CA PHE A 172 26.96 -10.68 -16.74
C PHE A 172 26.71 -11.89 -15.82
N GLU A 173 27.80 -12.54 -15.41
CA GLU A 173 27.79 -13.64 -14.44
C GLU A 173 27.76 -13.07 -13.03
N ILE A 174 26.77 -13.49 -12.24
CA ILE A 174 26.52 -12.92 -10.92
C ILE A 174 27.23 -13.76 -9.86
N LYS A 175 28.02 -13.10 -9.02
CA LYS A 175 28.58 -13.71 -7.80
C LYS A 175 27.76 -13.35 -6.58
N GLU A 176 27.49 -12.07 -6.40
CA GLU A 176 26.75 -11.58 -5.24
C GLU A 176 25.90 -10.36 -5.54
N TRP A 177 24.82 -10.21 -4.77
CA TRP A 177 23.92 -9.07 -4.80
C TRP A 177 24.16 -8.12 -3.62
N CYS A 178 23.87 -6.84 -3.82
CA CYS A 178 23.76 -5.83 -2.78
C CYS A 178 22.54 -4.94 -3.09
N PHE A 179 21.53 -5.01 -2.23
CA PHE A 179 20.34 -4.17 -2.30
C PHE A 179 20.47 -3.01 -1.31
N PRO A 180 19.84 -1.86 -1.56
CA PRO A 180 19.95 -0.67 -0.69
C PRO A 180 19.48 -0.93 0.75
N GLY A 181 18.72 -2.00 0.97
CA GLY A 181 18.26 -2.41 2.30
C GLY A 181 17.17 -1.49 2.83
N CYS A 182 16.89 -1.63 4.13
CA CYS A 182 16.01 -0.71 4.85
C CYS A 182 16.81 0.46 5.39
N MET A 183 16.22 1.64 5.45
CA MET A 183 16.81 2.78 6.15
C MET A 183 17.09 2.40 7.62
N PRO A 184 18.23 2.80 8.20
CA PRO A 184 18.54 2.54 9.60
C PRO A 184 17.43 3.08 10.49
N LYS A 185 16.83 2.21 11.30
CA LYS A 185 15.81 2.59 12.26
C LYS A 185 16.44 3.49 13.33
N SER A 186 15.83 4.64 13.61
CA SER A 186 16.01 5.28 14.91
C SER A 186 15.57 4.28 15.99
N SER A 187 16.24 4.22 17.13
CA SER A 187 15.77 3.36 18.23
C SER A 187 14.31 3.67 18.55
N PRO A 188 13.43 2.66 18.77
CA PRO A 188 12.03 2.90 19.07
C PRO A 188 11.93 3.84 20.28
N THR A 189 11.40 5.05 20.07
CA THR A 189 11.06 5.92 21.19
C THR A 189 9.98 5.19 21.98
N GLN A 190 10.22 4.86 23.25
CA GLN A 190 9.16 4.30 24.09
C GLN A 190 7.98 5.27 24.08
N ALA A 191 6.81 4.79 23.67
CA ALA A 191 5.61 5.60 23.60
C ALA A 191 5.35 6.23 24.98
N LYS A 192 5.33 7.56 25.05
CA LYS A 192 5.11 8.31 26.30
C LYS A 192 3.68 8.19 26.83
N SER A 193 2.74 7.74 26.00
CA SER A 193 1.33 7.56 26.32
C SER A 193 0.78 6.27 25.70
N GLY A 194 -0.06 5.55 26.45
CA GLY A 194 -0.76 4.37 25.97
C GLY A 194 -1.82 4.69 24.90
N GLY A 195 -2.32 3.66 24.23
CA GLY A 195 -3.38 3.75 23.23
C GLY A 195 -3.31 2.62 22.21
N LYS A 196 -4.46 2.30 21.60
CA LYS A 196 -4.62 1.28 20.57
C LYS A 196 -5.05 1.92 19.25
N VAL A 197 -4.49 1.44 18.16
CA VAL A 197 -4.91 1.80 16.79
C VAL A 197 -5.56 0.57 16.17
N VAL A 198 -6.75 0.75 15.60
CA VAL A 198 -7.45 -0.32 14.89
C VAL A 198 -7.19 -0.15 13.39
N PHE A 199 -6.68 -1.19 12.73
CA PHE A 199 -6.49 -1.21 11.30
C PHE A 199 -7.58 -2.05 10.63
N LEU A 200 -8.23 -1.47 9.62
CA LEU A 200 -9.25 -2.08 8.78
C LEU A 200 -8.82 -1.93 7.33
N SER A 201 -9.26 -2.83 6.46
CA SER A 201 -9.02 -2.76 5.01
C SER A 201 -10.01 -3.65 4.29
N GLY A 202 -10.34 -3.36 3.03
CA GLY A 202 -11.16 -4.27 2.22
C GLY A 202 -12.57 -4.45 2.77
N LEU A 203 -13.19 -3.36 3.24
CA LEU A 203 -14.56 -3.41 3.77
C LEU A 203 -15.55 -3.88 2.70
N ASP A 204 -15.32 -3.50 1.43
CA ASP A 204 -16.13 -3.96 0.29
C ASP A 204 -17.64 -3.75 0.52
N LEU A 205 -18.02 -2.54 0.96
CA LEU A 205 -19.40 -2.29 1.42
C LEU A 205 -20.44 -2.36 0.29
N ALA A 206 -20.02 -2.44 -0.97
CA ALA A 206 -20.94 -2.74 -2.06
C ALA A 206 -21.50 -4.18 -1.96
N ASN A 207 -20.69 -5.13 -1.46
CA ASN A 207 -21.03 -6.55 -1.40
C ASN A 207 -21.30 -7.06 0.02
N THR A 208 -20.74 -6.41 1.03
CA THR A 208 -20.80 -6.84 2.43
C THR A 208 -21.70 -5.96 3.30
N ALA A 209 -22.53 -5.14 2.65
CA ALA A 209 -23.45 -4.23 3.31
C ALA A 209 -24.22 -4.92 4.44
N GLU A 210 -24.30 -4.26 5.60
CA GLU A 210 -25.19 -4.65 6.70
C GLU A 210 -24.92 -6.04 7.32
N THR A 211 -23.69 -6.54 7.21
CA THR A 211 -23.31 -7.77 7.94
C THR A 211 -23.31 -7.55 9.45
N LEU A 212 -23.79 -8.55 10.20
CA LEU A 212 -23.75 -8.58 11.67
C LEU A 212 -22.34 -8.26 12.19
N SER A 213 -21.31 -8.78 11.54
CA SER A 213 -19.91 -8.56 11.90
C SER A 213 -19.51 -7.08 11.86
N LEU A 214 -19.97 -6.30 10.87
CA LEU A 214 -19.69 -4.86 10.79
C LEU A 214 -20.43 -4.09 11.87
N ASN A 215 -21.68 -4.45 12.18
CA ASN A 215 -22.42 -3.82 13.27
C ASN A 215 -21.76 -4.10 14.63
N LEU A 216 -21.35 -5.35 14.90
CA LEU A 216 -20.62 -5.70 16.12
C LEU A 216 -19.26 -4.98 16.21
N LEU A 217 -18.58 -4.78 15.07
CA LEU A 217 -17.34 -4.00 15.01
C LEU A 217 -17.59 -2.54 15.40
N ILE A 218 -18.64 -1.91 14.86
CA ILE A 218 -19.01 -0.53 15.21
C ILE A 218 -19.35 -0.46 16.71
N GLU A 219 -20.19 -1.36 17.20
CA GLU A 219 -20.58 -1.40 18.61
C GLU A 219 -19.38 -1.59 19.53
N TRP A 220 -18.42 -2.45 19.16
CA TRP A 220 -17.19 -2.63 19.93
C TRP A 220 -16.30 -1.38 19.91
N ILE A 221 -16.05 -0.79 18.74
CA ILE A 221 -15.23 0.44 18.63
C ILE A 221 -15.87 1.58 19.44
N CYS A 222 -17.19 1.69 19.41
CA CYS A 222 -17.93 2.74 20.11
C CYS A 222 -18.19 2.44 21.60
N GLY A 223 -17.75 1.28 22.11
CA GLY A 223 -17.95 0.90 23.51
C GLY A 223 -19.41 0.55 23.86
N MET A 224 -20.23 0.20 22.87
CA MET A 224 -21.62 -0.24 23.06
C MET A 224 -21.74 -1.75 23.33
N ALA A 225 -20.71 -2.53 23.02
CA ALA A 225 -20.69 -3.98 23.21
C ALA A 225 -19.88 -4.40 24.45
N GLY A 226 -20.32 -5.48 25.10
CA GLY A 226 -19.61 -6.13 26.20
C GLY A 226 -19.92 -5.56 27.58
N ASN A 227 -19.17 -6.01 28.60
CA ASN A 227 -19.32 -5.56 29.97
C ASN A 227 -18.50 -4.28 30.26
N VAL A 228 -18.68 -3.74 31.47
CA VAL A 228 -18.01 -2.51 31.94
C VAL A 228 -16.49 -2.53 31.71
N THR A 229 -15.84 -3.67 31.94
CA THR A 229 -14.39 -3.84 31.72
C THR A 229 -14.03 -3.74 30.23
N MET A 230 -14.83 -4.34 29.35
CA MET A 230 -14.62 -4.27 27.89
C MET A 230 -14.88 -2.86 27.35
N GLN A 231 -15.90 -2.18 27.88
CA GLN A 231 -16.20 -0.79 27.53
C GLN A 231 -15.06 0.14 27.95
N GLU A 232 -14.51 -0.06 29.14
CA GLU A 232 -13.34 0.67 29.63
C GLU A 232 -12.11 0.41 28.75
N ASP A 233 -11.86 -0.85 28.35
CA ASP A 233 -10.76 -1.18 27.43
C ASP A 233 -10.92 -0.51 26.05
N ALA A 234 -12.16 -0.44 25.53
CA ALA A 234 -12.46 0.20 24.25
C ALA A 234 -12.13 1.71 24.24
N THR A 235 -12.11 2.38 25.40
CA THR A 235 -11.67 3.78 25.54
C THR A 235 -10.20 4.00 25.15
N SER A 236 -9.39 2.94 25.17
CA SER A 236 -7.99 3.01 24.78
C SER A 236 -7.80 3.04 23.27
N ILE A 237 -8.83 2.73 22.47
CA ILE A 237 -8.80 2.87 21.01
C ILE A 237 -8.79 4.36 20.69
N VAL A 238 -7.68 4.86 20.17
CA VAL A 238 -7.45 6.30 19.93
C VAL A 238 -7.69 6.68 18.47
N ARG A 239 -7.60 5.70 17.55
CA ARG A 239 -7.81 5.92 16.12
C ARG A 239 -8.17 4.64 15.38
N VAL A 240 -9.03 4.76 14.39
CA VAL A 240 -9.33 3.72 13.39
C VAL A 240 -8.72 4.14 12.06
N ILE A 241 -7.99 3.23 11.41
CA ILE A 241 -7.34 3.47 10.12
C ILE A 241 -7.89 2.48 9.11
N ILE A 242 -8.49 3.00 8.05
CA ILE A 242 -9.07 2.20 6.95
C ILE A 242 -8.14 2.30 5.75
N ALA A 243 -7.38 1.24 5.50
CA ALA A 243 -6.38 1.13 4.44
C ALA A 243 -6.99 0.58 3.13
N GLY A 244 -7.84 1.40 2.50
CA GLY A 244 -8.33 1.19 1.14
C GLY A 244 -9.33 0.04 0.94
N ASN A 245 -9.88 0.01 -0.27
CA ASN A 245 -10.90 -0.93 -0.75
C ASN A 245 -12.16 -0.88 0.14
N SER A 246 -12.58 0.35 0.45
CA SER A 246 -13.81 0.61 1.21
C SER A 246 -15.05 0.34 0.34
N VAL A 247 -14.95 0.73 -0.92
CA VAL A 247 -15.87 0.42 -2.02
C VAL A 247 -15.24 -0.70 -2.85
N LYS A 248 -15.99 -1.74 -3.22
CA LYS A 248 -15.55 -2.71 -4.22
C LYS A 248 -16.71 -3.19 -5.10
N THR A 249 -16.78 -2.64 -6.29
CA THR A 249 -17.80 -2.93 -7.30
C THR A 249 -17.49 -4.25 -8.02
N VAL A 250 -18.53 -5.07 -8.31
CA VAL A 250 -18.36 -6.44 -8.86
C VAL A 250 -18.15 -6.47 -10.38
N THR A 251 -18.44 -5.38 -11.09
CA THR A 251 -18.37 -5.38 -12.55
C THR A 251 -16.92 -5.50 -13.02
N LYS A 252 -16.65 -6.64 -13.66
CA LYS A 252 -15.44 -6.95 -14.44
C LYS A 252 -14.88 -5.67 -15.07
N THR A 253 -13.61 -5.38 -14.77
CA THR A 253 -12.79 -4.35 -15.43
C THR A 253 -13.12 -4.31 -16.93
N ASN A 254 -13.65 -3.17 -17.38
CA ASN A 254 -13.90 -2.76 -18.75
C ASN A 254 -13.36 -3.71 -19.82
N THR A 255 -14.11 -4.75 -20.15
CA THR A 255 -14.05 -5.31 -21.50
C THR A 255 -14.65 -4.24 -22.40
N LEU A 256 -13.84 -3.64 -23.27
CA LEU A 256 -14.25 -2.70 -24.31
C LEU A 256 -15.27 -3.38 -25.25
N MET A 257 -16.52 -3.49 -24.82
CA MET A 257 -17.66 -3.77 -25.69
C MET A 257 -18.20 -2.44 -26.20
N GLY A 258 -18.64 -2.41 -27.46
CA GLY A 258 -18.81 -1.20 -28.27
C GLY A 258 -19.60 -0.03 -27.66
N HIS A 259 -19.47 1.15 -28.29
CA HIS A 259 -19.94 2.47 -27.82
C HIS A 259 -21.41 2.59 -27.33
N ALA A 260 -22.29 1.63 -27.64
CA ALA A 260 -23.69 1.65 -27.21
C ALA A 260 -23.95 0.83 -25.92
N GLU A 261 -23.31 -0.33 -25.76
CA GLU A 261 -23.47 -1.20 -24.58
C GLU A 261 -22.65 -0.69 -23.40
N GLY A 262 -21.50 -0.04 -23.65
CA GLY A 262 -20.67 0.58 -22.62
C GLY A 262 -21.41 1.64 -21.78
N LYS A 263 -22.29 2.45 -22.37
CA LYS A 263 -22.99 3.53 -21.64
C LYS A 263 -23.96 3.02 -20.58
N ALA A 264 -24.69 1.95 -20.86
CA ALA A 264 -25.63 1.36 -19.90
C ALA A 264 -24.87 0.69 -18.75
N GLN A 265 -23.73 0.06 -19.05
CA GLN A 265 -22.85 -0.54 -18.06
C GLN A 265 -22.17 0.52 -17.20
N ASP A 266 -21.64 1.60 -17.78
CA ASP A 266 -21.05 2.73 -17.06
C ASP A 266 -22.04 3.39 -16.09
N ALA A 267 -23.30 3.52 -16.52
CA ALA A 267 -24.38 4.03 -15.66
C ALA A 267 -24.69 3.08 -14.49
N ALA A 268 -24.70 1.76 -14.73
CA ALA A 268 -24.88 0.77 -13.68
C ALA A 268 -23.73 0.78 -12.66
N ILE A 269 -22.48 0.87 -13.14
CA ILE A 269 -21.27 0.98 -12.30
C ILE A 269 -21.33 2.24 -11.45
N THR A 270 -21.66 3.37 -12.07
CA THR A 270 -21.77 4.65 -11.36
C THR A 270 -22.82 4.58 -10.25
N LYS A 271 -23.95 3.91 -10.51
CA LYS A 271 -25.00 3.70 -9.52
C LYS A 271 -24.53 2.81 -8.36
N GLU A 272 -23.84 1.71 -8.66
CA GLU A 272 -23.31 0.80 -7.63
C GLU A 272 -22.26 1.50 -6.74
N VAL A 273 -21.33 2.26 -7.35
CA VAL A 273 -20.35 3.07 -6.63
C VAL A 273 -21.04 4.12 -5.74
N ALA A 274 -22.08 4.79 -6.22
CA ALA A 274 -22.82 5.78 -5.44
C ALA A 274 -23.50 5.15 -4.21
N VAL A 275 -24.12 3.97 -4.37
CA VAL A 275 -24.72 3.22 -3.25
C VAL A 275 -23.66 2.80 -2.25
N ALA A 276 -22.56 2.20 -2.73
CA ALA A 276 -21.47 1.75 -1.87
C ALA A 276 -20.84 2.91 -1.09
N THR A 277 -20.67 4.07 -1.73
CA THR A 277 -20.12 5.25 -1.08
C THR A 277 -21.06 5.81 -0.01
N THR A 278 -22.38 5.73 -0.22
CA THR A 278 -23.37 6.07 0.81
C THR A 278 -23.26 5.15 2.03
N LEU A 279 -23.00 3.86 1.81
CA LEU A 279 -22.79 2.90 2.90
C LEU A 279 -21.48 3.16 3.64
N VAL A 280 -20.41 3.52 2.93
CA VAL A 280 -19.14 3.95 3.54
C VAL A 280 -19.37 5.20 4.40
N ASP A 281 -20.08 6.20 3.91
CA ASP A 281 -20.38 7.42 4.66
C ASP A 281 -21.19 7.14 5.94
N ALA A 282 -22.21 6.29 5.86
CA ALA A 282 -22.99 5.83 7.02
C ALA A 282 -22.15 5.01 8.03
N PHE A 283 -21.23 4.16 7.55
CA PHE A 283 -20.32 3.41 8.41
C PHE A 283 -19.33 4.34 9.14
N LEU A 284 -18.71 5.27 8.41
CA LEU A 284 -17.71 6.20 8.95
C LEU A 284 -18.33 7.16 9.96
N SER A 285 -19.50 7.72 9.66
CA SER A 285 -20.19 8.65 10.55
C SER A 285 -20.46 8.06 11.94
N LYS A 286 -20.89 6.79 12.01
CA LYS A 286 -21.12 6.10 13.30
C LYS A 286 -19.86 6.00 14.16
N ILE A 287 -18.71 5.75 13.55
CA ILE A 287 -17.43 5.66 14.27
C ILE A 287 -16.92 7.06 14.63
N ALA A 288 -17.05 8.02 13.71
CA ALA A 288 -16.55 9.37 13.84
C ALA A 288 -17.22 10.18 14.98
N GLU A 289 -18.40 9.76 15.42
CA GLU A 289 -19.08 10.31 16.60
C GLU A 289 -18.24 10.20 17.88
N CYS A 290 -17.44 9.15 18.03
CA CYS A 290 -16.72 8.89 19.26
C CYS A 290 -15.23 8.59 19.09
N CYS A 291 -14.73 8.35 17.88
CA CYS A 291 -13.35 7.98 17.61
C CYS A 291 -12.80 8.66 16.36
N CYS A 292 -11.50 8.97 16.36
CA CYS A 292 -10.83 9.50 15.18
C CYS A 292 -10.71 8.43 14.09
N VAL A 293 -11.02 8.78 12.85
CA VAL A 293 -10.93 7.89 11.69
C VAL A 293 -9.97 8.48 10.66
N THR A 294 -9.06 7.65 10.17
CA THR A 294 -8.22 7.92 9.02
C THR A 294 -8.65 7.04 7.86
N LEU A 295 -9.06 7.65 6.75
CA LEU A 295 -9.49 6.94 5.56
C LEU A 295 -8.48 7.10 4.42
N MET A 296 -7.99 5.98 3.92
CA MET A 296 -7.12 5.92 2.75
C MET A 296 -7.85 5.30 1.56
N PRO A 297 -7.60 5.79 0.33
CA PRO A 297 -8.12 5.15 -0.87
C PRO A 297 -7.38 3.84 -1.19
N GLY A 298 -8.10 2.92 -1.80
CA GLY A 298 -7.59 1.70 -2.41
C GLY A 298 -7.85 1.63 -3.91
N GLN A 299 -7.70 0.44 -4.47
CA GLN A 299 -7.83 0.21 -5.91
C GLN A 299 -9.22 0.47 -6.47
N HIS A 300 -10.23 0.15 -5.67
CA HIS A 300 -11.62 0.17 -6.09
C HIS A 300 -12.39 1.37 -5.52
N ASP A 301 -11.70 2.24 -4.78
CA ASP A 301 -12.30 3.46 -4.24
C ASP A 301 -12.34 4.56 -5.32
N PRO A 302 -13.33 5.48 -5.26
CA PRO A 302 -13.55 6.51 -6.28
C PRO A 302 -12.51 7.65 -6.21
N THR A 303 -11.28 7.35 -6.62
CA THR A 303 -10.16 8.28 -6.76
C THR A 303 -9.37 7.99 -8.05
N ASN A 304 -8.25 8.68 -8.28
CA ASN A 304 -7.37 8.39 -9.42
C ASN A 304 -6.77 6.97 -9.34
N ALA A 305 -6.63 6.35 -10.51
CA ALA A 305 -6.05 5.01 -10.64
C ALA A 305 -4.51 4.99 -10.52
N MET A 306 -3.87 6.11 -10.83
CA MET A 306 -2.40 6.25 -10.80
C MET A 306 -1.89 6.43 -9.38
N LEU A 307 -0.64 6.03 -9.13
CA LEU A 307 0.04 6.31 -7.86
C LEU A 307 0.81 7.63 -7.95
N PRO A 308 0.83 8.45 -6.87
CA PRO A 308 0.08 8.31 -5.62
C PRO A 308 -1.44 8.54 -5.84
N GLN A 309 -2.30 7.75 -5.16
CA GLN A 309 -3.75 8.01 -5.22
C GLN A 309 -4.12 9.12 -4.24
N ARG A 310 -5.05 9.99 -4.67
CA ARG A 310 -5.55 11.17 -3.97
C ARG A 310 -6.60 10.81 -2.93
N PRO A 311 -6.80 11.66 -1.90
CA PRO A 311 -7.79 11.40 -0.87
C PRO A 311 -9.20 11.43 -1.48
N LEU A 312 -10.14 10.79 -0.79
CA LEU A 312 -11.54 10.78 -1.22
C LEU A 312 -12.13 12.18 -1.06
N HIS A 313 -12.78 12.68 -2.10
CA HIS A 313 -13.32 14.04 -2.08
C HIS A 313 -14.48 14.13 -1.06
N PRO A 314 -14.49 15.11 -0.13
CA PRO A 314 -15.50 15.18 0.95
C PRO A 314 -16.96 15.20 0.48
N CYS A 315 -17.24 15.63 -0.76
CA CYS A 315 -18.60 15.64 -1.32
C CYS A 315 -19.26 14.25 -1.38
N ILE A 316 -18.46 13.18 -1.41
CA ILE A 316 -18.98 11.81 -1.45
C ILE A 316 -19.24 11.26 -0.04
N LEU A 317 -18.78 11.97 1.00
CA LEU A 317 -18.93 11.59 2.42
C LEU A 317 -19.67 12.68 3.22
N PRO A 318 -20.90 13.07 2.85
CA PRO A 318 -21.59 14.22 3.45
C PRO A 318 -21.96 14.05 4.93
N LEU A 319 -22.16 12.83 5.44
CA LEU A 319 -22.44 12.58 6.86
C LEU A 319 -21.15 12.63 7.68
N ALA A 320 -20.15 11.88 7.24
CA ALA A 320 -18.88 11.72 7.92
C ALA A 320 -18.11 13.05 7.95
N SER A 321 -18.14 13.82 6.87
CA SER A 321 -17.45 15.13 6.77
C SER A 321 -17.94 16.18 7.77
N ARG A 322 -19.09 15.98 8.43
CA ARG A 322 -19.57 16.84 9.53
C ARG A 322 -18.67 16.73 10.76
N TYR A 323 -17.96 15.62 10.92
CA TYR A 323 -17.00 15.35 11.98
C TYR A 323 -15.57 15.68 11.54
N CYS A 324 -15.37 16.83 10.87
CA CYS A 324 -14.10 17.20 10.22
C CYS A 324 -12.88 17.27 11.17
N THR A 325 -13.07 17.34 12.48
CA THR A 325 -11.99 17.21 13.48
C THR A 325 -11.57 15.76 13.74
N ASN A 326 -12.48 14.80 13.50
CA ASN A 326 -12.29 13.39 13.79
C ASN A 326 -12.02 12.58 12.52
N ILE A 327 -12.32 13.11 11.33
CA ILE A 327 -12.06 12.42 10.05
C ILE A 327 -10.94 13.12 9.30
N HIS A 328 -9.91 12.35 9.01
CA HIS A 328 -8.87 12.77 8.09
C HIS A 328 -8.83 11.81 6.90
N SER A 329 -8.97 12.34 5.68
CA SER A 329 -8.70 11.59 4.46
C SER A 329 -7.32 11.95 3.96
N PHE A 330 -6.49 10.93 3.68
CA PHE A 330 -5.13 11.12 3.21
C PHE A 330 -4.91 10.49 1.83
N ASP A 331 -3.80 10.90 1.23
CA ASP A 331 -3.23 10.23 0.07
C ASP A 331 -2.89 8.77 0.41
N MET A 332 -2.85 7.92 -0.63
CA MET A 332 -2.55 6.48 -0.49
C MET A 332 -1.15 6.22 0.10
N TYR A 333 -0.22 7.15 -0.07
CA TYR A 333 0.97 7.22 0.77
C TYR A 333 0.67 8.21 1.88
N SER A 334 0.36 7.69 3.07
CA SER A 334 0.24 8.53 4.25
C SER A 334 1.41 8.23 5.16
N ASP A 335 2.03 9.30 5.63
CA ASP A 335 3.06 9.27 6.64
C ASP A 335 2.52 10.08 7.79
N PHE A 336 2.42 9.48 8.97
CA PHE A 336 1.95 10.19 10.14
C PHE A 336 2.64 9.65 11.37
N SER A 337 2.81 10.50 12.38
CA SER A 337 3.24 10.06 13.68
C SER A 337 2.07 10.05 14.66
N MET A 338 2.00 8.97 15.43
CA MET A 338 1.01 8.78 16.48
C MET A 338 1.72 8.37 17.75
N ASN A 339 1.62 9.20 18.80
CA ASN A 339 2.35 9.00 20.06
C ASN A 339 3.85 8.72 19.84
N GLU A 340 4.47 9.49 18.95
CA GLU A 340 5.89 9.39 18.55
C GLU A 340 6.27 8.12 17.75
N ILE A 341 5.30 7.28 17.39
CA ILE A 341 5.49 6.15 16.46
C ILE A 341 5.15 6.63 15.05
N ARG A 342 6.11 6.55 14.12
CA ARG A 342 5.88 6.88 12.70
C ARG A 342 5.29 5.69 11.97
N LEU A 343 4.17 5.91 11.30
CA LEU A 343 3.46 4.93 10.51
C LEU A 343 3.49 5.38 9.06
N GLN A 344 3.94 4.50 8.18
CA GLN A 344 3.83 4.68 6.74
C GLN A 344 2.87 3.66 6.18
N THR A 345 1.90 4.12 5.43
CA THR A 345 0.86 3.26 4.88
C THR A 345 0.89 3.31 3.37
N THR A 346 0.55 2.19 2.74
CA THR A 346 0.38 2.05 1.30
C THR A 346 -0.93 1.32 1.01
N ARG A 347 -1.29 1.19 -0.27
CA ARG A 347 -2.52 0.53 -0.78
C ARG A 347 -2.90 -0.80 -0.09
N ASN A 348 -1.91 -1.56 0.40
CA ASN A 348 -2.11 -2.90 0.98
C ASN A 348 -1.19 -3.22 2.18
N LEU A 349 -0.32 -2.31 2.60
CA LEU A 349 0.68 -2.55 3.65
C LEU A 349 0.78 -1.35 4.58
N ILE A 350 0.82 -1.62 5.87
CA ILE A 350 1.14 -0.64 6.92
C ILE A 350 2.53 -0.99 7.45
N PHE A 351 3.46 -0.06 7.31
CA PHE A 351 4.81 -0.14 7.84
C PHE A 351 4.88 0.64 9.16
N ILE A 352 5.27 -0.05 10.23
CA ILE A 352 5.62 0.58 11.49
C ILE A 352 7.10 0.94 11.45
N ILE A 353 7.38 2.24 11.32
CA ILE A 353 8.72 2.80 11.29
C ILE A 353 9.03 3.25 12.72
N ALA A 354 9.37 2.26 13.55
CA ALA A 354 9.87 2.49 14.91
C ALA A 354 11.34 2.88 14.88
#